data_AF-A0A0F5HRY0-F1
#
_entry.id   AF-A0A0F5HRY0-F1
#
_cell.length_a   1.000
_cell.length_b   1.000
_cell.length_c   1.000
_cell.angle_alpha   90.00
_cell.angle_beta   90.00
_cell.angle_gamma   90.00
#
_symmetry.space_group_name_H-M   'P 1'
#
loop_
_entity.id
_entity.type
_entity.pdbx_description
1 polymer ?
#
loop_
_entity_poly.entity_id
_entity_poly.type
_entity_poly.pdbx_seq_one_letter_code
_entity_poly.pdbx_strand_id
1 'polypeptide(L)'
;MSNTLQTNAIESVRVSIDQIVNLVKTLPEETIRWKPSEDEWSIMQIITHVAEAIPYWVQEIKNIQSRPEQSWGRGLKDEVRLRTVSEENVKSLSVDEVLNQLPSIPAVVEETLHSLTDSELAIKAPSRNPRFDGKPVEFIVNHLIVEHAEKHYNQIQRNLSKYNQ
;
A
#
# COMPACT_ATOMS: atom_id res chain seq x y z
N MET A 1 -2.63 -21.12 -18.53
CA MET A 1 -1.26 -20.57 -18.67
C MET A 1 -0.83 -20.14 -17.28
N SER A 2 0.46 -20.24 -16.92
CA SER A 2 0.92 -19.80 -15.60
C SER A 2 0.66 -18.30 -15.47
N ASN A 3 -0.10 -17.89 -14.46
CA ASN A 3 -0.41 -16.49 -14.14
C ASN A 3 0.83 -15.82 -13.52
N THR A 4 1.91 -15.72 -14.30
CA THR A 4 3.24 -15.27 -13.82
C THR A 4 3.19 -13.89 -13.19
N LEU A 5 2.37 -12.97 -13.70
CA LEU A 5 2.24 -11.63 -13.11
C LEU A 5 1.60 -11.69 -11.72
N GLN A 6 0.48 -12.38 -11.58
CA GLN A 6 -0.27 -12.46 -10.32
C GLN A 6 0.58 -13.16 -9.25
N THR A 7 1.21 -14.29 -9.59
CA THR A 7 2.12 -15.00 -8.66
C THR A 7 3.27 -14.10 -8.22
N ASN A 8 3.96 -13.44 -9.16
CA ASN A 8 5.07 -12.55 -8.84
C ASN A 8 4.64 -11.34 -8.00
N ALA A 9 3.46 -10.78 -8.27
CA ALA A 9 2.90 -9.66 -7.52
C ALA A 9 2.57 -10.08 -6.07
N ILE A 10 1.92 -11.23 -5.88
CA ILE A 10 1.60 -11.78 -4.55
C ILE A 10 2.89 -12.01 -3.75
N GLU A 11 3.90 -12.64 -4.36
CA GLU A 11 5.17 -12.89 -3.71
C GLU A 11 5.90 -11.60 -3.36
N SER A 12 5.94 -10.62 -4.27
CA SER A 12 6.60 -9.33 -4.04
C SER A 12 5.94 -8.53 -2.90
N VAL A 13 4.61 -8.54 -2.83
CA VAL A 13 3.88 -7.91 -1.71
C VAL A 13 4.18 -8.65 -0.41
N ARG A 14 4.11 -9.98 -0.41
CA ARG A 14 4.40 -10.79 0.78
C ARG A 14 5.79 -10.49 1.33
N VAL A 15 6.81 -10.50 0.46
CA VAL A 15 8.19 -10.16 0.84
C VAL A 15 8.27 -8.75 1.43
N SER A 16 7.68 -7.75 0.77
CA SER A 16 7.73 -6.36 1.25
C SER A 16 7.05 -6.20 2.61
N ILE A 17 5.87 -6.82 2.80
CA ILE A 17 5.12 -6.75 4.06
C ILE A 17 5.86 -7.48 5.18
N ASP A 18 6.38 -8.69 4.92
CA ASP A 18 7.16 -9.44 5.91
C ASP A 18 8.42 -8.69 6.31
N GLN A 19 9.09 -8.03 5.37
CA GLN A 19 10.25 -7.19 5.65
C GLN A 19 9.89 -5.99 6.53
N ILE A 20 8.78 -5.30 6.24
CA ILE A 20 8.28 -4.19 7.07
C ILE A 20 7.97 -4.68 8.48
N VAL A 21 7.19 -5.75 8.64
CA VAL A 21 6.80 -6.29 9.95
C VAL A 21 8.03 -6.73 10.74
N ASN A 22 8.93 -7.49 10.11
CA ASN A 22 10.13 -8.02 10.76
C ASN A 22 11.09 -6.92 11.20
N LEU A 23 11.22 -5.85 10.41
CA LEU A 23 12.03 -4.70 10.77
C LEU A 23 11.38 -3.92 11.91
N VAL A 24 10.14 -3.49 11.74
CA VAL A 24 9.48 -2.53 12.65
C VAL A 24 9.20 -3.15 14.03
N LYS A 25 8.85 -4.43 14.12
CA LYS A 25 8.62 -5.11 15.40
C LYS A 25 9.83 -5.12 16.35
N THR A 26 11.04 -4.87 15.83
CA THR A 26 12.28 -4.86 16.62
C THR A 26 12.68 -3.46 17.09
N LEU A 27 11.97 -2.43 16.63
CA LEU A 27 12.31 -1.04 16.91
C LEU A 27 11.64 -0.56 18.20
N PRO A 28 12.31 0.31 18.98
CA PRO A 28 11.64 1.07 20.02
C PRO A 28 10.51 1.95 19.44
N GLU A 29 9.43 2.13 20.19
CA GLU A 29 8.32 2.99 19.78
C GLU A 29 8.75 4.43 19.51
N GLU A 30 9.72 4.95 20.27
CA GLU A 30 10.32 6.27 20.03
C GLU A 30 10.87 6.39 18.60
N THR A 31 11.63 5.39 18.14
CA THR A 31 12.15 5.35 16.77
C THR A 31 11.04 5.24 15.73
N ILE A 32 9.98 4.48 16.02
CA ILE A 32 8.83 4.30 15.11
C ILE A 32 8.08 5.62 14.93
N ARG A 33 7.94 6.40 16.01
CA ARG A 33 7.21 7.67 16.02
C ARG A 33 8.07 8.88 15.65
N TRP A 34 9.39 8.72 15.61
CA TRP A 34 10.30 9.79 15.21
C TRP A 34 10.05 10.23 13.76
N LYS A 35 10.04 11.55 13.54
CA LYS A 35 9.94 12.16 12.21
C LYS A 35 11.31 12.63 11.75
N PRO A 36 11.74 12.26 10.52
CA PRO A 36 13.00 12.75 9.98
C PRO A 36 13.04 14.26 9.73
N SER A 37 11.90 14.86 9.38
CA SER A 37 11.71 16.30 9.19
C SER A 37 10.21 16.63 9.25
N GLU A 38 9.84 17.92 9.16
CA GLU A 38 8.43 18.35 9.18
C GLU A 38 7.63 17.77 8.00
N ASP A 39 8.25 17.71 6.81
CA ASP A 39 7.65 17.26 5.55
C ASP A 39 7.74 15.74 5.32
N GLU A 40 8.53 15.03 6.12
CA GLU A 40 8.71 13.59 5.99
C GLU A 40 7.82 12.81 6.96
N TRP A 41 7.40 11.62 6.53
CA TRP A 41 6.62 10.72 7.37
C TRP A 41 7.51 9.96 8.34
N SER A 42 7.03 9.81 9.58
CA SER A 42 7.52 8.82 10.54
C SER A 42 7.28 7.40 10.04
N ILE A 43 7.94 6.41 10.67
CA ILE A 43 7.67 4.99 10.39
C ILE A 43 6.21 4.67 10.73
N MET A 44 5.67 5.24 11.82
CA MET A 44 4.26 5.08 12.18
C MET A 44 3.32 5.51 11.05
N GLN A 45 3.52 6.69 10.46
CA GLN A 45 2.73 7.17 9.32
C GLN A 45 2.86 6.24 8.11
N ILE A 46 4.05 5.71 7.85
CA ILE A 46 4.30 4.80 6.73
C ILE A 46 3.53 3.49 6.92
N ILE A 47 3.65 2.82 8.08
CA ILE A 47 2.97 1.54 8.30
C ILE A 47 1.45 1.69 8.34
N THR A 48 0.93 2.78 8.91
CA THR A 48 -0.52 3.09 8.87
C THR A 48 -0.99 3.34 7.45
N HIS A 49 -0.18 4.04 6.62
CA HIS A 49 -0.52 4.23 5.21
C HIS A 49 -0.51 2.93 4.42
N VAL A 50 0.49 2.05 4.63
CA VAL A 50 0.55 0.75 3.95
C VAL A 50 -0.65 -0.12 4.30
N ALA A 51 -1.02 -0.17 5.59
CA ALA A 51 -2.20 -0.89 6.09
C ALA A 51 -3.51 -0.43 5.47
N GLU A 52 -3.60 0.84 5.06
CA GLU A 52 -4.80 1.42 4.46
C GLU A 52 -4.76 1.37 2.92
N ALA A 53 -3.63 1.71 2.32
CA ALA A 53 -3.53 1.95 0.88
C ALA A 53 -3.59 0.66 0.06
N ILE A 54 -2.93 -0.42 0.50
CA ILE A 54 -2.92 -1.66 -0.28
C ILE A 54 -4.32 -2.27 -0.34
N PRO A 55 -5.06 -2.46 0.78
CA PRO A 55 -6.45 -2.92 0.71
C PRO A 55 -7.36 -2.00 -0.10
N TYR A 56 -7.17 -0.68 -0.02
CA TYR A 56 -7.91 0.27 -0.85
C TYR A 56 -7.71 -0.01 -2.35
N TRP A 57 -6.48 -0.18 -2.81
CA TRP A 57 -6.20 -0.45 -4.23
C TRP A 57 -6.70 -1.82 -4.68
N VAL A 58 -6.63 -2.82 -3.81
CA VAL A 58 -7.25 -4.13 -4.05
C VAL A 58 -8.76 -3.99 -4.24
N GLN A 59 -9.43 -3.17 -3.42
CA GLN A 59 -10.85 -2.91 -3.57
C GLN A 59 -11.18 -2.16 -4.87
N GLU A 60 -10.31 -1.26 -5.34
CA GLU A 60 -10.52 -0.59 -6.63
C GLU A 60 -10.44 -1.58 -7.81
N ILE A 61 -9.61 -2.63 -7.73
CA ILE A 61 -9.62 -3.72 -8.73
C ILE A 61 -11.00 -4.39 -8.76
N LYS A 62 -11.53 -4.80 -7.59
CA LYS A 62 -12.87 -5.41 -7.47
C LYS A 62 -13.96 -4.46 -8.00
N ASN A 63 -13.84 -3.16 -7.74
CA ASN A 63 -14.77 -2.15 -8.24
C ASN A 63 -14.77 -2.06 -9.77
N ILE A 64 -13.59 -2.02 -10.40
CA ILE A 64 -13.44 -1.99 -11.86
C ILE A 64 -14.05 -3.24 -12.51
N GLN A 65 -13.85 -4.43 -11.93
CA GLN A 65 -14.46 -5.66 -12.44
C GLN A 65 -15.99 -5.59 -12.41
N SER A 66 -16.57 -5.01 -11.36
CA SER A 66 -18.02 -4.89 -11.21
C SER A 66 -18.65 -3.79 -12.06
N ARG A 67 -17.93 -2.67 -12.24
CA ARG A 67 -18.43 -1.38 -12.76
C ARG A 67 -17.32 -0.63 -13.51
N PRO A 68 -16.89 -1.14 -14.68
CA PRO A 68 -15.75 -0.57 -15.42
C PRO A 68 -16.01 0.84 -15.97
N GLU A 69 -17.26 1.30 -15.99
CA GLU A 69 -17.66 2.65 -16.38
C GLU A 69 -17.44 3.70 -15.27
N GLN A 70 -17.29 3.27 -14.01
CA GLN A 70 -17.12 4.19 -12.88
C GLN A 70 -15.67 4.61 -12.69
N SER A 71 -15.47 5.86 -12.27
CA SER A 71 -14.12 6.37 -12.04
C SER A 71 -13.50 5.79 -10.77
N TRP A 72 -12.33 5.15 -10.92
CA TRP A 72 -11.57 4.57 -9.82
C TRP A 72 -10.43 5.48 -9.34
N GLY A 73 -9.85 5.10 -8.22
CA GLY A 73 -8.66 5.65 -7.61
C GLY A 73 -8.84 6.98 -6.90
N ARG A 74 -7.73 7.50 -6.40
CA ARG A 74 -7.70 8.76 -5.64
C ARG A 74 -6.38 9.49 -5.86
N GLY A 75 -6.35 10.76 -5.50
CA GLY A 75 -5.17 11.61 -5.55
C GLY A 75 -4.50 11.78 -4.18
N LEU A 76 -3.39 12.53 -4.16
CA LEU A 76 -2.67 12.86 -2.91
C LEU A 76 -3.50 13.72 -1.94
N LYS A 77 -4.50 14.44 -2.45
CA LYS A 77 -5.41 15.31 -1.70
C LYS A 77 -6.66 14.58 -1.17
N ASP A 78 -6.74 13.27 -1.36
CA ASP A 78 -7.85 12.48 -0.84
C ASP A 78 -7.91 12.57 0.69
N GLU A 79 -9.10 12.90 1.22
CA GLU A 79 -9.29 13.17 2.65
C GLU A 79 -9.00 11.95 3.51
N VAL A 80 -9.38 10.74 3.05
CA VAL A 80 -9.08 9.51 3.78
C VAL A 80 -7.58 9.30 3.85
N ARG A 81 -6.87 9.40 2.71
CA ARG A 81 -5.41 9.32 2.68
C ARG A 81 -4.75 10.33 3.63
N LEU A 82 -5.17 11.59 3.58
CA LEU A 82 -4.60 12.65 4.41
C LEU A 82 -4.86 12.43 5.91
N ARG A 83 -6.07 12.00 6.26
CA ARG A 83 -6.43 11.67 7.64
C ARG A 83 -5.65 10.47 8.15
N THR A 84 -5.47 9.42 7.33
CA THR A 84 -4.71 8.21 7.70
C THR A 84 -3.29 8.52 8.16
N VAL A 85 -2.62 9.48 7.51
CA VAL A 85 -1.24 9.86 7.85
C VAL A 85 -1.15 11.12 8.72
N SER A 86 -2.28 11.66 9.19
CA SER A 86 -2.25 12.86 10.01
C SER A 86 -1.60 12.58 11.37
N GLU A 87 -0.91 13.58 11.92
CA GLU A 87 -0.29 13.50 13.24
C GLU A 87 -1.31 13.12 14.32
N GLU A 88 -2.51 13.69 14.24
CA GLU A 88 -3.61 13.41 15.16
C GLU A 88 -4.00 11.92 15.12
N ASN A 89 -4.18 11.36 13.92
CA ASN A 89 -4.55 9.97 13.75
C ASN A 89 -3.46 9.04 14.28
N VAL A 90 -2.21 9.21 13.84
CA VAL A 90 -1.12 8.29 14.22
C VAL A 90 -0.77 8.37 15.71
N LYS A 91 -0.99 9.51 16.37
CA LYS A 91 -0.84 9.63 17.84
C LYS A 91 -1.91 8.86 18.61
N SER A 92 -3.10 8.71 18.04
CA SER A 92 -4.20 7.96 18.65
C SER A 92 -4.09 6.45 18.48
N LEU A 93 -3.27 5.98 17.53
CA LEU A 93 -3.11 4.57 17.20
C LEU A 93 -2.00 3.90 18.02
N SER A 94 -2.22 2.66 18.43
CA SER A 94 -1.17 1.79 18.94
C SER A 94 -0.30 1.26 17.81
N VAL A 95 1.02 1.22 18.03
CA VAL A 95 1.97 0.60 17.10
C VAL A 95 1.63 -0.86 16.87
N ASP A 96 1.36 -1.61 17.94
CA ASP A 96 1.06 -3.04 17.87
C ASP A 96 -0.23 -3.33 17.10
N GLU A 97 -1.25 -2.49 17.28
CA GLU A 97 -2.53 -2.64 16.55
C GLU A 97 -2.34 -2.47 15.05
N VAL A 98 -1.52 -1.51 14.61
CA VAL A 98 -1.24 -1.30 13.19
C VAL A 98 -0.34 -2.42 12.65
N LEU A 99 0.69 -2.82 13.40
CA LEU A 99 1.58 -3.92 13.00
C LEU A 99 0.83 -5.25 12.86
N ASN A 100 -0.14 -5.52 13.72
CA ASN A 100 -0.96 -6.74 13.65
C ASN A 100 -1.90 -6.79 12.44
N GLN A 101 -2.17 -5.66 11.77
CA GLN A 101 -2.97 -5.63 10.54
C GLN A 101 -2.14 -6.01 9.31
N LEU A 102 -0.87 -5.64 9.27
CA LEU A 102 -0.01 -5.81 8.08
C LEU A 102 0.06 -7.27 7.58
N PRO A 103 0.21 -8.31 8.43
CA PRO A 103 0.27 -9.70 7.96
C PRO A 103 -0.96 -10.20 7.20
N SER A 104 -2.10 -9.50 7.30
CA SER A 104 -3.31 -9.87 6.54
C SER A 104 -3.28 -9.39 5.08
N ILE A 105 -2.45 -8.40 4.75
CA ILE A 105 -2.39 -7.78 3.42
C ILE A 105 -2.08 -8.78 2.31
N PRO A 106 -1.06 -9.67 2.44
CA PRO A 106 -0.76 -10.63 1.38
C PRO A 106 -1.95 -11.55 1.07
N ALA A 107 -2.73 -11.95 2.08
CA ALA A 107 -3.91 -12.79 1.87
C ALA A 107 -5.01 -12.06 1.09
N VAL A 108 -5.26 -10.78 1.38
CA VAL A 108 -6.24 -9.95 0.66
C VAL A 108 -5.83 -9.71 -0.80
N VAL A 109 -4.53 -9.49 -1.03
CA VAL A 109 -3.96 -9.37 -2.38
C VAL A 109 -4.09 -10.70 -3.12
N GLU A 110 -3.71 -11.81 -2.49
CA GLU A 110 -3.78 -13.15 -3.07
C GLU A 110 -5.20 -13.54 -3.47
N GLU A 111 -6.18 -13.35 -2.58
CA GLU A 111 -7.59 -13.61 -2.86
C GLU A 111 -8.06 -12.90 -4.15
N THR A 112 -7.68 -11.64 -4.30
CA THR A 112 -8.12 -10.82 -5.43
C THR A 112 -7.38 -11.19 -6.70
N LEU A 113 -6.04 -11.25 -6.65
CA LEU A 113 -5.22 -11.46 -7.84
C LEU A 113 -5.38 -12.88 -8.42
N HIS A 114 -5.57 -13.91 -7.58
CA HIS A 114 -5.84 -15.26 -8.09
C HIS A 114 -7.14 -15.36 -8.92
N SER A 115 -8.10 -14.46 -8.67
CA SER A 115 -9.36 -14.45 -9.43
C SER A 115 -9.25 -13.79 -10.81
N LEU A 116 -8.17 -13.03 -11.08
CA LEU A 116 -8.04 -12.24 -12.28
C LEU A 116 -7.57 -13.05 -13.49
N THR A 117 -8.30 -12.92 -14.58
CA THR A 117 -7.91 -13.33 -15.93
C THR A 117 -7.07 -12.28 -16.64
N ASP A 118 -6.35 -12.67 -17.70
CA ASP A 118 -5.59 -11.73 -18.54
C ASP A 118 -6.49 -10.64 -19.16
N SER A 119 -7.73 -11.01 -19.53
CA SER A 119 -8.71 -10.03 -20.03
C SER A 119 -9.12 -9.02 -18.97
N GLU A 120 -9.23 -9.43 -17.70
CA GLU A 120 -9.57 -8.52 -16.61
C GLU A 120 -8.39 -7.61 -16.24
N LEU A 121 -7.16 -8.12 -16.28
CA LEU A 121 -5.95 -7.32 -16.13
C LEU A 121 -5.88 -6.21 -17.19
N ALA A 122 -6.38 -6.46 -18.39
CA ALA A 122 -6.40 -5.51 -19.50
C ALA A 122 -7.55 -4.48 -19.45
N ILE A 123 -8.52 -4.62 -18.54
CA ILE A 123 -9.65 -3.68 -18.41
C ILE A 123 -9.11 -2.29 -18.09
N LYS A 124 -9.58 -1.29 -18.85
CA LYS A 124 -9.32 0.13 -18.62
C LYS A 124 -10.61 0.79 -18.15
N ALA A 125 -10.49 1.61 -17.12
CA ALA A 125 -11.59 2.38 -16.54
C ALA A 125 -11.13 3.83 -16.32
N PRO A 126 -12.05 4.80 -16.34
CA PRO A 126 -11.71 6.21 -16.08
C PRO A 126 -11.13 6.36 -14.67
N SER A 127 -10.21 7.30 -14.45
CA SER A 127 -9.63 7.55 -13.12
C SER A 127 -9.95 8.93 -12.57
N ARG A 128 -10.22 8.98 -11.26
CA ARG A 128 -10.31 10.24 -10.49
C ARG A 128 -8.98 10.98 -10.45
N ASN A 129 -7.86 10.29 -10.67
CA ASN A 129 -6.55 10.91 -10.85
C ASN A 129 -6.21 10.99 -12.35
N PRO A 130 -6.11 12.21 -12.94
CA PRO A 130 -5.85 12.36 -14.38
C PRO A 130 -4.58 11.67 -14.87
N ARG A 131 -3.60 11.42 -14.00
CA ARG A 131 -2.36 10.70 -14.37
C ARG A 131 -2.56 9.20 -14.59
N PHE A 132 -3.66 8.64 -14.08
CA PHE A 132 -3.98 7.22 -14.16
C PHE A 132 -5.14 6.94 -15.11
N ASP A 133 -5.69 7.97 -15.75
CA ASP A 133 -6.83 7.82 -16.64
C ASP A 133 -6.48 6.90 -17.84
N GLY A 134 -7.35 5.93 -18.11
CA GLY A 134 -7.15 4.92 -19.15
C GLY A 134 -6.04 3.90 -18.87
N LYS A 135 -5.48 3.86 -17.66
CA LYS A 135 -4.54 2.78 -17.25
C LYS A 135 -5.30 1.47 -17.00
N PRO A 136 -4.69 0.32 -17.33
CA PRO A 136 -5.32 -0.99 -17.13
C PRO A 136 -5.29 -1.43 -15.65
N VAL A 137 -6.06 -2.44 -15.28
CA VAL A 137 -5.99 -3.07 -13.93
C VAL A 137 -4.57 -3.53 -13.59
N GLU A 138 -3.83 -4.05 -14.58
CA GLU A 138 -2.41 -4.41 -14.44
C GLU A 138 -1.55 -3.26 -13.87
N PHE A 139 -1.85 -2.00 -14.23
CA PHE A 139 -1.14 -0.84 -13.69
C PHE A 139 -1.36 -0.69 -12.19
N ILE A 140 -2.56 -0.97 -11.69
CA ILE A 140 -2.87 -0.92 -10.26
C ILE A 140 -2.06 -1.98 -9.53
N VAL A 141 -2.02 -3.20 -10.06
CA VAL A 141 -1.24 -4.31 -9.50
C VAL A 141 0.25 -3.95 -9.40
N ASN A 142 0.85 -3.54 -10.51
CA ASN A 142 2.29 -3.29 -10.55
C ASN A 142 2.69 -2.03 -9.77
N HIS A 143 2.00 -0.90 -9.97
CA HIS A 143 2.49 0.38 -9.47
C HIS A 143 1.87 0.83 -8.15
N LEU A 144 0.60 0.50 -7.92
CA LEU A 144 -0.15 0.98 -6.75
C LEU A 144 -0.18 -0.04 -5.61
N ILE A 145 0.13 -1.30 -5.91
CA ILE A 145 0.26 -2.38 -4.92
C ILE A 145 1.72 -2.81 -4.76
N VAL A 146 2.34 -3.39 -5.79
CA VAL A 146 3.68 -4.00 -5.68
C VAL A 146 4.76 -2.94 -5.43
N GLU A 147 4.97 -2.02 -6.38
CA GLU A 147 5.98 -0.96 -6.21
C GLU A 147 5.69 -0.06 -5.01
N HIS A 148 4.41 0.11 -4.65
CA HIS A 148 4.01 0.96 -3.53
C HIS A 148 4.46 0.37 -2.20
N ALA A 149 4.27 -0.93 -1.99
CA ALA A 149 4.76 -1.65 -0.82
C ALA A 149 6.29 -1.56 -0.71
N GLU A 150 6.99 -1.83 -1.81
CA GLU A 150 8.46 -1.79 -1.88
C GLU A 150 9.00 -0.38 -1.58
N LYS A 151 8.41 0.66 -2.20
CA LYS A 151 8.79 2.06 -1.97
C LYS A 151 8.68 2.46 -0.50
N HIS A 152 7.66 1.98 0.20
CA HIS A 152 7.46 2.27 1.62
C HIS A 152 8.37 1.46 2.54
N TYR A 153 8.71 0.21 2.21
CA TYR A 153 9.79 -0.49 2.90
C TYR A 153 11.12 0.26 2.79
N ASN A 154 11.50 0.68 1.58
CA ASN A 154 12.69 1.47 1.34
C ASN A 154 12.65 2.83 2.07
N GLN A 155 11.47 3.43 2.23
CA GLN A 155 11.30 4.67 3.00
C GLN A 155 11.58 4.47 4.49
N ILE A 156 11.12 3.36 5.08
CA ILE A 156 11.43 3.01 6.48
C ILE A 156 12.93 2.85 6.67
N GLN A 157 13.62 2.16 5.76
CA GLN A 157 15.07 2.00 5.83
C GLN A 157 15.83 3.34 5.75
N ARG A 158 15.37 4.27 4.91
CA ARG A 158 15.93 5.63 4.83
C ARG A 158 15.71 6.41 6.13
N ASN A 159 14.52 6.31 6.74
CA ASN A 159 14.24 6.94 8.02
C ASN A 159 15.19 6.43 9.12
N LEU A 160 15.37 5.11 9.22
CA LEU A 160 16.30 4.51 10.19
C LEU A 160 17.74 4.95 9.96
N SER A 161 18.16 5.03 8.70
CA SER A 161 19.50 5.51 8.33
C SER A 161 19.73 6.96 8.76
N LYS A 162 18.68 7.81 8.78
CA LYS A 162 18.75 9.19 9.29
C LYS A 162 18.70 9.26 10.81
N TYR A 163 17.95 8.38 11.47
CA TYR A 163 17.85 8.33 12.93
C TYR A 163 19.17 7.96 13.61
N ASN A 164 19.96 7.10 12.96
CA ASN A 164 21.22 6.59 13.48
C ASN A 164 22.45 7.48 13.16
N GLN A 165 22.25 8.65 12.55
CA GLN A 165 23.30 9.64 12.28
C GLN A 165 23.41 10.64 13.43
#